data_AF-A0A349XSS7-F1
#
_entry.id   AF-A0A349XSS7-F1
#
_cell.length_a   1.000
_cell.length_b   1.000
_cell.length_c   1.000
_cell.angle_alpha   90.00
_cell.angle_beta   90.00
_cell.angle_gamma   90.00
#
_symmetry.space_group_name_H-M   'P 1'
#
loop_
_entity.id
_entity.type
_entity.pdbx_description
1 polymer ?
#
loop_
_entity_poly.entity_id
_entity_poly.type
_entity_poly.pdbx_seq_one_letter_code
_entity_poly.pdbx_strand_id
1 'polypeptide(L)'
;DLNDIEYDAYLANDRTLDDPEIVKVERGGRVRLRIINGATATAFTIDTGELEGELIAVDGMDVVPVRGRQFPLSMGQRADIRLALPPAEGAYPILALREGAVERTGVILATASARVQTLETTAAA
;
A
#
# COMPACT_ATOMS: atom_id res chain seq x y z
N ASP A 1 -16.66 18.46 0.09
CA ASP A 1 -15.76 17.65 -0.75
C ASP A 1 -14.55 17.28 0.11
N LEU A 2 -13.98 16.08 -0.06
CA LEU A 2 -12.76 15.66 0.65
C LEU A 2 -11.49 15.92 -0.18
N ASN A 3 -11.63 16.08 -1.50
CA ASN A 3 -10.51 16.38 -2.40
C ASN A 3 -10.93 17.48 -3.38
N ASP A 4 -10.20 18.59 -3.42
CA ASP A 4 -10.52 19.70 -4.34
C ASP A 4 -9.81 19.56 -5.70
N ILE A 5 -8.93 18.57 -5.86
CA ILE A 5 -8.12 18.36 -7.07
C ILE A 5 -8.25 16.90 -7.51
N GLU A 6 -8.64 16.74 -8.78
CA GLU A 6 -8.63 15.46 -9.50
C GLU A 6 -7.34 15.30 -10.31
N TYR A 7 -6.84 14.07 -10.39
CA TYR A 7 -5.66 13.71 -11.17
C TYR A 7 -6.03 12.65 -12.20
N ASP A 8 -5.36 12.65 -13.36
CA ASP A 8 -5.58 11.66 -14.41
C ASP A 8 -5.19 10.23 -13.98
N ALA A 9 -4.26 10.12 -13.02
CA ALA A 9 -3.80 8.85 -12.45
C ALA A 9 -3.22 9.02 -11.04
N TYR A 10 -3.30 7.94 -10.26
CA TYR A 10 -2.64 7.80 -8.97
C TYR A 10 -1.60 6.69 -9.07
N LEU A 11 -0.37 6.96 -8.62
CA LEU A 11 0.79 6.13 -8.91
C LEU A 11 1.46 5.64 -7.63
N ALA A 12 2.00 4.42 -7.70
CA ALA A 12 2.96 3.90 -6.74
C ALA A 12 4.23 3.53 -7.52
N ASN A 13 5.37 4.09 -7.10
CA ASN A 13 6.67 3.90 -7.77
C ASN A 13 6.59 4.13 -9.29
N ASP A 14 5.97 5.24 -9.68
CA ASP A 14 5.77 5.68 -11.08
C ASP A 14 4.90 4.75 -11.94
N ARG A 15 4.11 3.87 -11.30
CA ARG A 15 3.25 2.89 -11.99
C ARG A 15 1.80 2.98 -11.55
N THR A 16 0.89 2.73 -12.49
CA THR A 16 -0.53 2.54 -12.25
C THR A 16 -0.81 1.13 -11.74
N LEU A 17 -1.98 0.91 -11.13
CA LEU A 17 -2.32 -0.38 -10.51
C LEU A 17 -2.62 -1.50 -11.52
N ASP A 18 -2.99 -1.15 -12.75
CA ASP A 18 -3.19 -2.07 -13.88
C ASP A 18 -1.88 -2.52 -14.54
N ASP A 19 -0.77 -1.81 -14.26
CA ASP A 19 0.61 -2.23 -14.55
C ASP A 19 1.51 -2.05 -13.31
N PRO A 20 1.28 -2.77 -12.20
CA PRO A 20 1.87 -2.46 -10.91
C PRO A 20 3.32 -2.94 -10.81
N GLU A 21 4.09 -2.33 -9.89
CA GLU A 21 5.35 -2.92 -9.48
C GLU A 21 5.11 -4.23 -8.71
N ILE A 22 5.79 -5.29 -9.14
CA ILE A 22 5.79 -6.58 -8.45
C ILE A 22 7.09 -6.74 -7.65
N VAL A 23 6.98 -6.64 -6.33
CA VAL A 23 8.10 -6.82 -5.40
C VAL A 23 8.18 -8.28 -5.01
N LYS A 24 9.29 -8.94 -5.37
CA LYS A 24 9.53 -10.35 -5.04
C LYS A 24 9.81 -10.52 -3.55
N VAL A 25 9.13 -11.47 -2.92
CA VAL A 25 9.25 -11.78 -1.48
C VAL A 25 9.31 -13.28 -1.24
N GLU A 26 9.86 -13.68 -0.09
CA GLU A 26 9.94 -15.09 0.31
C GLU A 26 8.72 -15.53 1.12
N ARG A 27 8.32 -16.80 0.96
CA ARG A 27 7.30 -17.43 1.81
C ARG A 27 7.72 -17.37 3.27
N GLY A 28 6.83 -16.97 4.18
CA GLY A 28 7.16 -16.84 5.60
C GLY A 28 8.11 -15.69 5.92
N GLY A 29 8.45 -14.86 4.93
CA GLY A 29 9.39 -13.76 5.08
C GLY A 29 8.81 -12.61 5.93
N ARG A 30 9.71 -11.71 6.33
CA ARG A 30 9.32 -10.42 6.92
C ARG A 30 9.66 -9.30 5.95
N VAL A 31 8.73 -8.37 5.80
CA VAL A 31 8.87 -7.18 4.95
C VAL A 31 8.72 -5.95 5.81
N ARG A 32 9.56 -4.93 5.60
CA ARG A 32 9.35 -3.59 6.15
C ARG A 32 9.01 -2.68 4.99
N LEU A 33 7.75 -2.28 4.90
CA LEU A 33 7.30 -1.24 3.99
C LEU A 33 7.76 0.10 4.55
N ARG A 34 8.32 0.95 3.69
CA ARG A 34 8.64 2.35 3.97
C ARG A 34 7.90 3.19 2.95
N ILE A 35 6.74 3.70 3.36
CA ILE A 35 5.81 4.35 2.44
C ILE A 35 5.94 5.84 2.62
N ILE A 36 5.99 6.57 1.51
CA ILE A 36 6.02 8.03 1.48
C ILE A 36 4.82 8.46 0.65
N ASN A 37 3.90 9.22 1.25
CA ASN A 37 2.87 9.88 0.45
C ASN A 37 3.49 11.11 -0.21
N GLY A 38 3.95 10.95 -1.45
CA GLY A 38 4.51 12.02 -2.26
C GLY A 38 3.46 12.86 -3.02
N ALA A 39 2.17 12.61 -2.82
CA ALA A 39 1.12 13.36 -3.51
C ALA A 39 1.02 14.81 -3.02
N THR A 40 0.59 15.69 -3.91
CA THR A 40 0.48 17.13 -3.66
C THR A 40 -0.80 17.51 -2.92
N ALA A 41 -1.91 16.82 -3.18
CA ALA A 41 -3.22 17.18 -2.62
C ALA A 41 -4.12 15.96 -2.30
N THR A 42 -3.54 14.78 -2.11
CA THR A 42 -4.31 13.55 -1.88
C THR A 42 -3.82 12.79 -0.66
N ALA A 43 -4.72 12.55 0.29
CA ALA A 43 -4.50 11.63 1.39
C ALA A 43 -4.87 10.21 0.96
N PHE A 44 -4.14 9.23 1.46
CA PHE A 44 -4.42 7.82 1.20
C PHE A 44 -4.60 7.05 2.50
N THR A 45 -5.42 6.01 2.46
CA THR A 45 -5.35 4.92 3.43
C THR A 45 -4.50 3.81 2.83
N ILE A 46 -3.40 3.46 3.49
CA ILE A 46 -2.60 2.29 3.12
C ILE A 46 -3.33 1.04 3.62
N ASP A 47 -3.77 0.19 2.70
CA ASP A 47 -4.44 -1.08 2.96
C ASP A 47 -3.50 -2.26 2.65
N THR A 48 -3.20 -3.08 3.65
CA THR A 48 -2.29 -4.22 3.53
C THR A 48 -2.97 -5.51 3.07
N GLY A 49 -4.22 -5.41 2.60
CA GLY A 49 -5.01 -6.55 2.17
C GLY A 49 -5.12 -7.55 3.31
N GLU A 50 -4.90 -8.83 3.03
CA GLU A 50 -5.00 -9.94 3.98
C GLU A 50 -3.95 -9.98 5.10
N LEU A 51 -2.90 -9.15 5.01
CA LEU A 51 -1.78 -9.17 5.94
C LEU A 51 -2.03 -8.24 7.11
N GLU A 52 -1.93 -8.74 8.34
CA GLU A 52 -1.84 -7.87 9.53
C GLU A 52 -0.48 -7.17 9.54
N GLY A 53 -0.49 -5.85 9.58
CA GLY A 53 0.69 -5.01 9.68
C GLY A 53 0.89 -4.43 11.06
N GLU A 54 2.14 -4.03 11.32
CA GLU A 54 2.54 -3.33 12.54
C GLU A 54 3.23 -2.01 12.15
N LEU A 55 2.57 -0.89 12.41
CA LEU A 55 3.15 0.45 12.25
C LEU A 55 4.18 0.67 13.35
N ILE A 56 5.42 0.95 12.96
CA ILE A 56 6.57 1.04 13.88
C ILE A 56 7.27 2.39 13.87
N ALA A 57 7.10 3.18 12.82
CA ALA A 57 7.61 4.55 12.77
C ALA A 57 6.71 5.44 11.89
N VAL A 58 6.62 6.71 12.25
CA VAL A 58 5.94 7.75 11.49
C VAL A 58 6.90 8.92 11.31
N ASP A 59 7.03 9.41 10.09
CA ASP A 59 7.91 10.53 9.73
C ASP A 59 9.38 10.36 10.17
N GLY A 60 9.84 9.11 10.27
CA GLY A 60 11.20 8.75 10.69
C GLY A 60 11.38 8.63 12.20
N MET A 61 10.33 8.83 12.99
CA MET A 61 10.33 8.66 14.45
C MET A 61 9.71 7.32 14.82
N ASP A 62 10.43 6.53 15.61
CA ASP A 62 9.89 5.28 16.15
C ASP A 62 8.67 5.57 17.05
N VAL A 63 7.66 4.70 16.96
CA VAL A 63 6.44 4.77 17.78
C VAL A 63 6.25 3.47 18.57
N VAL A 64 5.35 3.51 19.56
CA VAL A 64 4.85 2.27 20.16
C VAL A 64 4.11 1.49 19.06
N PRO A 65 4.47 0.22 18.80
CA PRO A 65 3.90 -0.50 17.66
C PRO A 65 2.38 -0.59 17.68
N VAL A 66 1.75 -0.26 16.55
CA VAL A 66 0.29 -0.31 16.38
C VAL A 66 -0.06 -1.35 15.32
N ARG A 67 -0.87 -2.35 15.71
CA ARG A 67 -1.35 -3.38 14.78
C ARG A 67 -2.57 -2.90 14.01
N GLY A 68 -2.64 -3.25 12.74
CA GLY A 68 -3.77 -2.92 11.88
C GLY A 68 -3.56 -3.38 10.45
N ARG A 69 -4.54 -3.09 9.61
CA ARG A 69 -4.49 -3.36 8.16
C ARG A 69 -4.68 -2.11 7.32
N GLN A 70 -5.13 -1.03 7.95
CA GLN A 70 -5.42 0.24 7.32
C GLN A 70 -4.72 1.34 8.11
N PHE A 71 -3.92 2.13 7.40
CA PHE A 71 -3.09 3.18 7.98
C PHE A 71 -3.28 4.47 7.18
N PRO A 72 -4.03 5.46 7.69
CA PRO A 72 -4.14 6.76 7.05
C PRO A 72 -2.77 7.43 6.93
N LEU A 73 -2.50 8.04 5.77
CA LEU A 73 -1.23 8.68 5.45
C LEU A 73 -1.48 9.97 4.65
N SER A 74 -1.27 11.11 5.29
CA SER A 74 -1.46 12.43 4.68
C SER A 74 -0.27 12.80 3.78
N MET A 75 -0.47 13.80 2.92
CA MET A 75 0.53 14.35 2.01
C MET A 75 1.84 14.67 2.75
N GLY A 76 2.98 14.22 2.22
CA GLY A 76 4.31 14.43 2.79
C GLY A 76 4.68 13.53 3.99
N GLN A 77 3.73 12.73 4.49
CA GLN A 77 4.00 11.83 5.60
C GLN A 77 4.70 10.54 5.15
N ARG A 78 5.43 9.93 6.08
CA ARG A 78 6.06 8.62 5.94
C ARG A 78 5.56 7.66 7.01
N ALA A 79 5.34 6.42 6.63
CA ALA A 79 5.00 5.34 7.55
C ALA A 79 5.87 4.11 7.29
N ASP A 80 6.38 3.53 8.37
CA ASP A 80 7.08 2.26 8.33
C ASP A 80 6.19 1.15 8.91
N ILE A 81 5.83 0.18 8.08
CA ILE A 81 4.92 -0.91 8.44
C ILE A 81 5.66 -2.24 8.28
N ARG A 82 5.71 -3.03 9.34
CA ARG A 82 6.22 -4.41 9.29
C ARG A 82 5.10 -5.37 8.92
N LEU A 83 5.40 -6.28 8.01
CA LEU A 83 4.52 -7.38 7.61
C LEU A 83 5.22 -8.71 7.89
N ALA A 84 4.46 -9.68 8.38
CA ALA A 84 4.83 -11.08 8.41
C ALA A 84 4.03 -11.82 7.34
N LEU A 85 4.72 -12.42 6.37
CA LEU A 85 4.06 -13.13 5.29
C LEU A 85 3.70 -14.56 5.69
N PRO A 86 2.58 -15.11 5.22
CA PRO A 86 2.26 -16.53 5.38
C PRO A 86 3.37 -17.44 4.80
N PRO A 87 3.60 -18.64 5.37
CA PRO A 87 4.53 -19.63 4.83
C PRO A 87 3.94 -20.38 3.62
N ALA A 88 3.30 -19.66 2.70
CA ALA A 88 2.63 -20.18 1.51
C ALA A 88 2.90 -19.28 0.31
N GLU A 89 2.71 -19.81 -0.90
CA GLU A 89 2.72 -18.98 -2.11
C GLU A 89 1.53 -18.00 -2.09
N GLY A 90 1.77 -16.76 -2.50
CA GLY A 90 0.74 -15.74 -2.54
C GLY A 90 1.19 -14.44 -3.19
N ALA A 91 0.21 -13.72 -3.74
CA ALA A 91 0.34 -12.33 -4.15
C ALA A 91 -0.47 -11.48 -3.17
N TYR A 92 0.16 -10.46 -2.61
CA TYR A 92 -0.38 -9.61 -1.55
C TYR A 92 -0.33 -8.16 -2.03
N PRO A 93 -1.45 -7.63 -2.56
CA PRO A 93 -1.55 -6.22 -2.91
C PRO A 93 -1.41 -5.35 -1.66
N ILE A 94 -0.57 -4.33 -1.76
CA ILE A 94 -0.46 -3.25 -0.77
C ILE A 94 -0.96 -2.00 -1.47
N LEU A 95 -2.16 -1.59 -1.10
CA LEU A 95 -2.91 -0.55 -1.81
C LEU A 95 -2.83 0.77 -1.07
N ALA A 96 -2.74 1.86 -1.81
CA ALA A 96 -3.03 3.20 -1.35
C ALA A 96 -4.43 3.57 -1.88
N LEU A 97 -5.41 3.59 -0.98
CA LEU A 97 -6.80 3.90 -1.28
C LEU A 97 -7.01 5.42 -1.15
N ARG A 98 -7.50 6.08 -2.20
CA ARG A 98 -7.78 7.52 -2.15
C ARG A 98 -8.87 7.78 -1.11
N GLU A 99 -8.64 8.73 -0.22
CA GLU A 99 -9.64 9.08 0.79
C GLU A 99 -10.90 9.66 0.14
N GLY A 100 -12.07 9.11 0.48
CA GLY A 100 -13.37 9.60 0.01
C GLY A 100 -13.71 9.29 -1.44
N ALA A 101 -12.94 8.46 -2.13
CA ALA A 101 -13.18 8.14 -3.53
C ALA A 101 -12.81 6.68 -3.86
N VAL A 102 -13.07 6.24 -5.10
CA VAL A 102 -12.88 4.84 -5.53
C VAL A 102 -11.49 4.57 -6.10
N GLU A 103 -10.73 5.61 -6.44
CA GLU A 103 -9.40 5.46 -7.01
C GLU A 103 -8.41 4.86 -6.02
N ARG A 104 -7.49 4.07 -6.57
CA ARG A 104 -6.47 3.38 -5.81
C ARG A 104 -5.23 3.14 -6.65
N THR A 105 -4.10 3.07 -5.96
CA THR A 105 -2.81 2.67 -6.53
C THR A 105 -2.09 1.72 -5.59
N GLY A 106 -0.91 1.23 -5.92
CA GLY A 106 -0.15 0.37 -5.03
C GLY A 106 0.87 -0.52 -5.71
N VAL A 107 1.46 -1.39 -4.89
CA VAL A 107 2.42 -2.41 -5.33
C VAL A 107 1.90 -3.79 -4.94
N ILE A 108 2.42 -4.83 -5.58
CA ILE A 108 2.08 -6.21 -5.23
C ILE A 108 3.33 -6.90 -4.70
N LEU A 109 3.26 -7.40 -3.46
CA LEU A 109 4.25 -8.32 -2.94
C LEU A 109 3.93 -9.71 -3.48
N ALA A 110 4.86 -10.39 -4.15
CA ALA A 110 4.60 -11.69 -4.75
C ALA A 110 5.70 -12.70 -4.45
N THR A 111 5.32 -13.89 -4.01
CA THR A 111 6.23 -15.02 -3.92
C THR A 111 6.56 -15.59 -5.30
N ALA A 112 7.62 -16.41 -5.39
CA ALA A 112 8.19 -16.85 -6.67
C ALA A 112 7.20 -17.52 -7.63
N SER A 113 6.20 -18.24 -7.12
CA SER A 113 5.18 -18.95 -7.92
C SER A 113 3.78 -18.33 -7.76
N ALA A 114 3.70 -17.11 -7.22
CA ALA A 114 2.42 -16.44 -7.03
C ALA A 114 1.77 -16.12 -8.39
N ARG A 115 0.47 -16.37 -8.49
CA ARG A 115 -0.34 -15.88 -9.60
C ARG A 115 -0.76 -14.44 -9.31
N VAL A 116 -0.11 -13.48 -9.96
CA VAL A 116 -0.50 -12.07 -9.89
C VAL A 116 -1.67 -11.84 -10.84
N GLN A 117 -2.75 -11.24 -10.31
CA GLN A 117 -3.90 -10.80 -11.10
C GLN A 117 -3.75 -9.31 -11.40
N THR A 118 -4.19 -8.88 -12.58
CA THR A 118 -4.37 -7.46 -12.88
C THR A 118 -5.41 -6.88 -11.94
N LEU A 119 -5.15 -5.67 -11.44
CA LEU A 119 -6.03 -4.96 -10.53
C LEU A 119 -6.44 -3.64 -11.18
N GLU A 120 -7.73 -3.32 -11.10
CA GLU A 120 -8.26 -2.05 -11.61
C GLU A 120 -7.80 -0.87 -10.74
N THR A 121 -7.51 0.26 -11.35
CA THR A 121 -7.16 1.53 -10.69
C THR A 121 -8.31 2.15 -9.89
N THR A 122 -9.52 1.60 -9.99
CA THR A 122 -10.68 1.95 -9.17
C THR A 122 -11.27 0.72 -8.48
N ALA A 123 -11.83 0.91 -7.29
CA ALA A 123 -12.66 -0.10 -6.63
C ALA A 123 -14.02 -0.23 -7.36
N ALA A 124 -14.67 -1.38 -7.19
CA ALA A 124 -16.06 -1.54 -7.61
C ALA A 124 -16.96 -0.66 -6.74
N ALA A 125 -17.91 0.04 -7.37
CA ALA A 125 -18.90 0.89 -6.72
C ALA A 125 -19.97 0.09 -5.98
#